data_AF-A0A4S9DZQ0-F1
#
_entry.id   AF-A0A4S9DZQ0-F1
#
_cell.length_a   1.000
_cell.length_b   1.000
_cell.length_c   1.000
_cell.angle_alpha   90.00
_cell.angle_beta   90.00
_cell.angle_gamma   90.00
#
_symmetry.space_group_name_H-M   'P 1'
#
loop_
_entity.id
_entity.type
_entity.pdbx_description
1 polymer ?
#
loop_
_entity_poly.entity_id
_entity_poly.type
_entity_poly.pdbx_seq_one_letter_code
_entity_poly.pdbx_strand_id
1 'polypeptide(L)'
;MSRRRPVPGKEAAPPKRHDSMGDVQDLPEAARDKALPQPPKTRHQGDHIDELMSRLESLELQKTNMQKLLKELAKVEMASPIDVSEKMRRENRKKMGEVHTRQDEVQKELFGVGRLLSRARAKAEEAGGSTGLWLRRVTD
;
A
#
# COMPACT_ATOMS: atom_id res chain seq x y z
N MET A 1 -3.19 -9.62 65.45
CA MET A 1 -4.28 -9.61 64.45
C MET A 1 -3.68 -9.62 63.06
N SER A 2 -3.94 -10.71 62.34
CA SER A 2 -3.26 -11.14 61.10
C SER A 2 -3.72 -10.33 59.88
N ARG A 3 -2.79 -9.80 59.08
CA ARG A 3 -3.07 -9.27 57.73
C ARG A 3 -2.12 -9.93 56.73
N ARG A 4 -2.50 -11.10 56.21
CA ARG A 4 -1.82 -11.74 55.08
C ARG A 4 -2.10 -10.93 53.81
N ARG A 5 -1.03 -10.56 53.08
CA ARG A 5 -1.14 -10.03 51.72
C ARG A 5 -1.49 -11.19 50.76
N PRO A 6 -2.32 -11.00 49.73
CA PRO A 6 -2.59 -12.05 48.75
C PRO A 6 -1.33 -12.31 47.90
N VAL A 7 -1.01 -13.59 47.71
CA VAL A 7 0.02 -14.07 46.77
C VAL A 7 -0.61 -14.10 45.37
N PRO A 8 0.09 -13.67 44.30
CA PRO A 8 -0.42 -13.82 42.94
C PRO A 8 -0.55 -15.31 42.60
N GLY A 9 -1.79 -15.77 42.42
CA GLY A 9 -2.09 -17.09 41.90
C GLY A 9 -1.61 -17.20 40.47
N LYS A 10 -0.82 -18.24 40.20
CA LYS A 10 -0.38 -18.64 38.87
C LYS A 10 -1.59 -19.28 38.17
N GLU A 11 -2.42 -18.48 37.50
CA GLU A 11 -3.48 -19.01 36.64
C GLU A 11 -2.90 -19.38 35.28
N ALA A 12 -3.19 -20.63 34.87
CA ALA A 12 -2.76 -21.19 33.60
C ALA A 12 -3.41 -20.42 32.44
N ALA A 13 -2.62 -20.22 31.38
CA ALA A 13 -3.05 -19.54 30.16
C ALA A 13 -4.34 -20.17 29.58
N PRO A 14 -5.30 -19.37 29.11
CA PRO A 14 -6.46 -19.89 28.39
C PRO A 14 -6.00 -20.51 27.06
N PRO A 15 -6.59 -21.64 26.61
CA PRO A 15 -6.30 -22.18 25.30
C PRO A 15 -6.70 -21.18 24.21
N LYS A 16 -5.85 -21.07 23.18
CA LYS A 16 -6.12 -20.31 21.95
C LYS A 16 -7.49 -20.72 21.41
N ARG A 17 -8.46 -19.81 21.47
CA ARG A 17 -9.69 -19.93 20.68
C ARG A 17 -9.27 -19.75 19.22
N HIS A 18 -9.26 -20.84 18.46
CA HIS A 18 -9.47 -20.72 17.03
C HIS A 18 -10.85 -20.11 16.88
N ASP A 19 -10.94 -18.99 16.18
CA ASP A 19 -12.23 -18.46 15.75
C ASP A 19 -12.93 -19.56 14.97
N SER A 20 -13.94 -20.10 15.61
CA SER A 20 -14.90 -21.02 15.02
C SER A 20 -15.51 -20.31 13.82
N MET A 21 -15.24 -20.80 12.61
CA MET A 21 -16.19 -20.67 11.52
C MET A 21 -17.48 -21.39 11.98
N GLY A 22 -18.38 -20.66 12.65
CA GLY A 22 -19.81 -20.88 12.48
C GLY A 22 -20.16 -20.31 11.10
N ASP A 23 -20.96 -20.94 10.25
CA ASP A 23 -22.06 -21.86 10.47
C ASP A 23 -22.01 -22.97 9.40
N VAL A 24 -22.20 -24.22 9.82
CA VAL A 24 -22.48 -25.36 8.95
C VAL A 24 -23.83 -25.90 9.39
N GLN A 25 -24.88 -25.63 8.59
CA GLN A 25 -26.22 -26.27 8.49
C GLN A 25 -27.20 -25.15 8.05
N ASP A 26 -28.01 -25.23 7.00
CA ASP A 26 -28.66 -26.37 6.33
C ASP A 26 -28.84 -26.07 4.82
N LEU A 27 -28.65 -27.10 3.99
CA LEU A 27 -29.36 -27.21 2.72
C LEU A 27 -30.76 -27.80 3.00
N PRO A 28 -31.77 -27.44 2.20
CA PRO A 28 -32.54 -28.49 1.56
C PRO A 28 -32.50 -28.34 0.03
N GLU A 29 -31.72 -29.24 -0.56
CA GLU A 29 -32.02 -30.04 -1.74
C GLU A 29 -33.29 -29.70 -2.55
N ALA A 30 -33.17 -28.82 -3.56
CA ALA A 30 -33.98 -28.88 -4.78
C ALA A 30 -33.50 -27.87 -5.84
N ALA A 31 -32.38 -28.15 -6.51
CA ALA A 31 -32.23 -27.96 -7.95
C ALA A 31 -30.83 -28.36 -8.38
N ARG A 32 -30.80 -29.24 -9.36
CA ARG A 32 -29.60 -29.73 -10.02
C ARG A 32 -29.11 -28.68 -11.00
N ASP A 33 -28.56 -27.58 -10.50
CA ASP A 33 -27.80 -26.67 -11.36
C ASP A 33 -26.36 -26.68 -10.87
N LYS A 34 -25.50 -27.34 -11.65
CA LYS A 34 -24.03 -27.27 -11.56
C LYS A 34 -23.57 -25.85 -11.97
N ALA A 35 -24.19 -24.81 -11.43
CA ALA A 35 -23.85 -23.45 -11.70
C ALA A 35 -22.62 -23.10 -10.84
N LEU A 36 -21.55 -22.70 -11.51
CA LEU A 36 -20.36 -22.19 -10.84
C LEU A 36 -20.76 -21.02 -9.92
N PRO A 37 -20.07 -20.83 -8.78
CA PRO A 37 -20.27 -19.64 -7.96
C PRO A 37 -20.16 -18.41 -8.86
N GLN A 38 -21.07 -17.45 -8.67
CA GLN A 38 -21.06 -16.23 -9.47
C GLN A 38 -19.67 -15.59 -9.39
N PRO A 39 -19.10 -15.15 -10.53
CA PRO A 39 -17.82 -14.51 -10.52
C PRO A 39 -17.87 -13.28 -9.60
N PRO A 40 -16.80 -13.01 -8.82
CA PRO A 40 -16.75 -11.83 -7.97
C PRO A 40 -17.01 -10.59 -8.82
N LYS A 41 -17.74 -9.60 -8.25
CA LYS A 41 -18.08 -8.34 -8.92
C LYS A 41 -16.81 -7.77 -9.58
N THR A 42 -16.78 -7.77 -10.90
CA THR A 42 -15.64 -7.28 -11.66
C THR A 42 -15.58 -5.77 -11.46
N ARG A 43 -14.55 -5.29 -10.75
CA ARG A 43 -14.27 -3.86 -10.65
C ARG A 43 -14.07 -3.30 -12.07
N HIS A 44 -14.75 -2.20 -12.41
CA HIS A 44 -14.59 -1.61 -13.73
C HIS A 44 -13.13 -1.18 -13.94
N GLN A 45 -12.58 -1.43 -15.13
CA GLN A 45 -11.17 -1.19 -15.41
C GLN A 45 -10.83 0.32 -15.39
N GLY A 46 -11.79 1.18 -15.73
CA GLY A 46 -11.66 2.65 -15.62
C GLY A 46 -11.36 3.09 -14.19
N ASP A 47 -12.19 2.68 -13.23
CA ASP A 47 -12.02 3.01 -11.81
C ASP A 47 -10.62 2.62 -11.27
N HIS A 48 -10.06 1.51 -11.76
CA HIS A 48 -8.73 1.06 -11.35
C HIS A 48 -7.59 1.93 -11.92
N ILE A 49 -7.71 2.35 -13.18
CA ILE A 49 -6.73 3.26 -13.81
C ILE A 49 -6.76 4.61 -13.09
N ASP A 50 -7.95 5.13 -12.79
CA ASP A 50 -8.13 6.41 -12.10
C ASP A 50 -7.55 6.36 -10.67
N GLU A 51 -7.78 5.26 -9.94
CA GLU A 51 -7.17 5.06 -8.61
C GLU A 51 -5.63 5.07 -8.68
N LEU A 52 -5.05 4.38 -9.68
CA LEU A 52 -3.60 4.34 -9.88
C LEU A 52 -3.04 5.72 -10.28
N MET A 53 -3.77 6.48 -11.09
CA MET A 53 -3.40 7.85 -11.48
C MET A 53 -3.42 8.79 -10.29
N SER A 54 -4.50 8.79 -9.50
CA SER A 54 -4.61 9.61 -8.28
C SER A 54 -3.49 9.28 -7.28
N ARG A 55 -3.16 7.99 -7.13
CA ARG A 55 -2.02 7.57 -6.30
C ARG A 55 -0.69 8.08 -6.84
N LEU A 56 -0.48 8.05 -8.15
CA LEU A 56 0.74 8.54 -8.79
C LEU A 56 0.90 10.04 -8.56
N GLU A 57 -0.14 10.84 -8.79
CA GLU A 57 -0.14 12.29 -8.52
C GLU A 57 0.18 12.61 -7.06
N SER A 58 -0.42 11.86 -6.13
CA SER A 58 -0.15 12.02 -4.69
C SER A 58 1.32 11.74 -4.33
N LEU A 59 1.91 10.70 -4.93
CA LEU A 59 3.33 10.36 -4.71
C LEU A 59 4.27 11.39 -5.36
N GLU A 60 3.91 11.95 -6.52
CA GLU A 60 4.68 13.03 -7.16
C GLU A 60 4.66 14.29 -6.32
N LEU A 61 3.50 14.66 -5.77
CA LEU A 61 3.38 15.77 -4.82
C LEU A 61 4.26 15.50 -3.59
N GLN A 62 4.21 14.29 -3.03
CA GLN A 62 5.06 13.92 -1.89
C GLN A 62 6.56 14.06 -2.22
N LYS A 63 6.99 13.61 -3.41
CA LYS A 63 8.37 13.76 -3.90
C LYS A 63 8.79 15.23 -3.97
N THR A 64 7.96 16.10 -4.57
CA THR A 64 8.29 17.53 -4.69
C THR A 64 8.36 18.21 -3.32
N ASN A 65 7.48 17.85 -2.38
CA ASN A 65 7.49 18.38 -1.03
C ASN A 65 8.75 17.95 -0.27
N MET A 66 9.18 16.69 -0.38
CA MET A 66 10.43 16.22 0.23
C MET A 66 11.66 16.91 -0.36
N GLN A 67 11.68 17.15 -1.68
CA GLN A 67 12.76 17.91 -2.32
C GLN A 67 12.82 19.36 -1.82
N LYS A 68 11.68 20.01 -1.60
CA LYS A 68 11.63 21.35 -0.98
C LYS A 68 12.16 21.31 0.45
N LEU A 69 11.70 20.35 1.24
CA LEU A 69 12.15 20.16 2.62
C LEU A 69 13.67 19.93 2.68
N LEU A 70 14.24 19.09 1.82
CA LEU A 70 15.69 18.90 1.76
C LEU A 70 16.44 20.20 1.44
N LYS A 71 15.92 21.02 0.53
CA LYS A 71 16.52 22.34 0.24
C LYS A 71 16.46 23.26 1.46
N GLU A 72 15.39 23.22 2.23
CA GLU A 72 15.26 24.01 3.46
C GLU A 72 16.22 23.53 4.55
N LEU A 73 16.31 22.22 4.77
CA LEU A 73 17.27 21.63 5.71
C LEU A 73 18.71 21.92 5.28
N ALA A 74 19.02 21.87 3.99
CA ALA A 74 20.35 22.22 3.48
C ALA A 74 20.74 23.68 3.77
N LYS A 75 19.78 24.63 3.76
CA LYS A 75 20.05 26.02 4.16
C LYS A 75 20.50 26.13 5.60
N VAL A 76 19.92 25.34 6.51
CA VAL A 76 20.30 25.30 7.92
C VAL A 76 21.70 24.69 8.09
N GLU A 77 22.10 23.74 7.25
CA GLU A 77 23.45 23.17 7.23
C GLU A 77 24.50 24.22 6.84
N MET A 78 24.17 25.06 5.85
CA MET A 78 25.04 26.12 5.31
C MET A 78 25.01 27.43 6.12
N ALA A 79 24.09 27.56 7.07
CA ALA A 79 23.95 28.77 7.88
C ALA A 79 25.20 29.02 8.75
N SER A 80 25.45 30.29 9.06
CA SER A 80 26.58 30.70 9.89
C SER A 80 26.50 30.04 11.28
N PRO A 81 27.63 29.60 11.87
CA PRO A 81 27.67 29.05 13.23
C PRO A 81 27.16 30.00 14.32
N ILE A 82 27.15 31.31 14.05
CA ILE A 82 26.61 32.33 14.96
C ILE A 82 25.08 32.26 15.01
N ASP A 83 24.45 31.98 13.88
CA ASP A 83 23.00 31.94 13.74
C ASP A 83 22.44 30.57 14.16
N VAL A 84 23.20 29.49 13.93
CA VAL A 84 22.75 28.11 14.16
C VAL A 84 23.76 27.31 14.99
N SER A 85 23.30 26.90 16.17
CA SER A 85 24.07 26.02 17.07
C SER A 85 24.43 24.67 16.43
N GLU A 86 25.55 24.09 16.83
CA GLU A 86 25.98 22.77 16.36
C GLU A 86 25.02 21.64 16.70
N LYS A 87 24.34 21.74 17.85
CA LYS A 87 23.31 20.78 18.25
C LYS A 87 22.17 20.78 17.23
N MET A 88 21.70 21.96 16.83
CA MET A 88 20.66 22.10 15.79
C MET A 88 21.14 21.53 14.45
N ARG A 89 22.38 21.81 14.03
CA ARG A 89 22.96 21.23 12.80
C ARG A 89 23.03 19.70 12.87
N ARG A 90 23.38 19.11 14.02
CA ARG A 90 23.39 17.65 14.19
C ARG A 90 21.99 17.05 14.10
N GLU A 91 20.99 17.68 14.69
CA GLU A 91 19.58 17.27 14.58
C GLU A 91 19.08 17.42 13.14
N ASN A 92 19.47 18.49 12.45
CA ASN A 92 19.17 18.74 11.04
C ASN A 92 19.72 17.62 10.14
N ARG A 93 20.97 17.20 10.34
CA ARG A 93 21.55 16.05 9.60
C ARG A 93 20.78 14.76 9.79
N LYS A 94 20.29 14.49 11.00
CA LYS A 94 19.43 13.31 11.25
C LYS A 94 18.14 13.40 10.45
N LYS A 95 17.47 14.55 10.49
CA LYS A 95 16.25 14.81 9.70
C LYS A 95 16.50 14.69 8.21
N MET A 96 17.62 15.20 7.68
CA MET A 96 17.98 15.02 6.28
C MET A 96 18.11 13.54 5.92
N GLY A 97 18.76 12.73 6.78
CA GLY A 97 18.86 11.28 6.57
C GLY A 97 17.50 10.57 6.54
N GLU A 98 16.59 10.94 7.44
CA GLU A 98 15.21 10.43 7.47
C GLU A 98 14.44 10.81 6.19
N VAL A 99 14.53 12.08 5.76
CA VAL A 99 13.87 12.57 4.54
C VAL A 99 14.44 11.90 3.29
N HIS A 100 15.76 11.66 3.22
CA HIS A 100 16.37 10.91 2.13
C HIS A 100 15.87 9.45 2.08
N THR A 101 15.80 8.79 3.22
CA THR A 101 15.28 7.42 3.31
C THR A 101 13.83 7.37 2.81
N ARG A 102 13.00 8.31 3.26
CA ARG A 102 11.61 8.40 2.79
C ARG A 102 11.52 8.75 1.30
N GLN A 103 12.41 9.59 0.79
CA GLN A 103 12.46 9.93 -0.63
C GLN A 103 12.73 8.70 -1.50
N ASP A 104 13.64 7.83 -1.07
CA ASP A 104 13.96 6.58 -1.78
C ASP A 104 12.77 5.60 -1.79
N GLU A 105 12.04 5.51 -0.68
CA GLU A 105 10.80 4.72 -0.60
C GLU A 105 9.76 5.24 -1.59
N VAL A 106 9.49 6.54 -1.58
CA VAL A 106 8.52 7.16 -2.50
C VAL A 106 8.94 6.97 -3.95
N GLN A 107 10.23 7.04 -4.27
CA GLN A 107 10.72 6.80 -5.62
C GLN A 107 10.50 5.33 -6.05
N LYS A 108 10.67 4.36 -5.15
CA LYS A 108 10.34 2.95 -5.41
C LYS A 108 8.83 2.75 -5.62
N GLU A 109 8.01 3.40 -4.79
CA GLU A 109 6.56 3.37 -4.91
C GLU A 109 6.09 3.98 -6.23
N LEU A 110 6.62 5.14 -6.63
CA LEU A 110 6.35 5.79 -7.90
C LEU A 110 6.61 4.85 -9.08
N PHE A 111 7.77 4.19 -9.09
CA PHE A 111 8.09 3.22 -10.13
C PHE A 111 7.13 2.02 -10.11
N GLY A 112 6.80 1.51 -8.93
CA GLY A 112 5.85 0.40 -8.76
C GLY A 112 4.46 0.73 -9.30
N VAL A 113 3.91 1.89 -8.91
CA VAL A 113 2.60 2.37 -9.36
C VAL A 113 2.61 2.70 -10.84
N GLY A 114 3.65 3.35 -11.36
CA GLY A 114 3.81 3.63 -12.79
C GLY A 114 3.79 2.34 -13.62
N ARG A 115 4.50 1.30 -13.17
CA ARG A 115 4.49 -0.02 -13.84
C ARG A 115 3.10 -0.67 -13.82
N LEU A 116 2.36 -0.56 -12.70
CA LEU A 116 1.00 -1.08 -12.61
C LEU A 116 0.06 -0.31 -13.55
N LEU A 117 0.19 1.01 -13.61
CA LEU A 117 -0.60 1.86 -14.50
C LEU A 117 -0.35 1.51 -15.98
N SER A 118 0.91 1.31 -16.39
CA SER A 118 1.23 0.87 -17.75
C SER A 118 0.59 -0.46 -18.09
N ARG A 119 0.62 -1.43 -17.15
CA ARG A 119 -0.04 -2.74 -17.34
C ARG A 119 -1.57 -2.61 -17.40
N ALA A 120 -2.15 -1.77 -16.54
CA ALA A 120 -3.60 -1.53 -16.54
C ALA A 120 -4.07 -0.91 -17.86
N ARG A 121 -3.31 0.06 -18.41
CA ARG A 121 -3.57 0.64 -19.73
C ARG A 121 -3.43 -0.39 -20.85
N ALA A 122 -2.35 -1.19 -20.85
CA ALA A 122 -2.17 -2.25 -21.84
C ALA A 122 -3.34 -3.25 -21.81
N LYS A 123 -3.80 -3.66 -20.63
CA LYS A 123 -4.96 -4.55 -20.46
C LYS A 123 -6.27 -3.92 -20.96
N ALA A 124 -6.45 -2.62 -20.76
CA ALA A 124 -7.63 -1.90 -21.27
C ALA A 124 -7.64 -1.87 -22.80
N GLU A 125 -6.49 -1.67 -23.44
CA GLU A 125 -6.35 -1.76 -24.90
C GLU A 125 -6.64 -3.18 -25.43
N GLU A 126 -6.16 -4.22 -24.74
CA GLU A 126 -6.47 -5.61 -25.11
C GLU A 126 -7.98 -5.90 -25.02
N ALA A 127 -8.63 -5.43 -23.95
CA ALA A 127 -10.06 -5.59 -23.76
C ALA A 127 -10.90 -4.84 -24.82
N GLY A 128 -10.35 -3.75 -25.38
CA GLY A 128 -10.92 -3.01 -26.51
C GLY A 128 -10.75 -3.69 -27.87
N GLY A 129 -10.09 -4.85 -27.94
CA GLY A 129 -9.99 -5.69 -29.13
C GLY A 129 -8.84 -5.35 -30.09
N SER A 130 -7.85 -4.54 -29.70
CA SER A 130 -6.80 -4.05 -30.62
C SER A 130 -5.43 -4.73 -30.51
N THR A 131 -5.20 -5.68 -29.59
CA THR A 131 -3.88 -6.33 -29.47
C THR A 131 -3.74 -7.64 -30.27
N GLY A 132 -3.69 -7.50 -31.60
CA GLY A 132 -2.56 -7.88 -32.46
C GLY A 132 -1.83 -9.23 -32.41
N LEU A 133 -2.18 -10.24 -31.61
CA LEU A 133 -1.58 -11.58 -31.64
C LEU A 133 -2.72 -12.56 -31.27
N TRP A 134 -3.38 -13.35 -32.12
CA TRP A 134 -2.92 -14.34 -33.10
C TRP A 134 -4.00 -14.63 -34.18
N LEU A 135 -4.38 -13.66 -35.02
CA LEU A 135 -5.36 -13.94 -36.10
C LEU A 135 -5.02 -13.21 -37.40
N ARG A 136 -4.35 -13.90 -38.32
CA ARG A 136 -4.60 -13.70 -39.75
C ARG A 136 -5.93 -14.41 -40.02
N ARG A 137 -7.04 -13.68 -40.12
CA ARG A 137 -8.26 -14.25 -40.71
C ARG A 137 -7.98 -14.47 -42.19
N VAL A 138 -7.52 -15.67 -42.54
CA VAL A 138 -7.66 -16.19 -43.89
C VAL A 138 -9.10 -16.66 -43.98
N THR A 139 -9.94 -15.82 -44.57
CA THR A 139 -11.22 -16.27 -45.12
C THR A 139 -11.01 -16.40 -46.63
N ASP A 140 -11.11 -17.64 -47.12
CA ASP A 140 -11.21 -17.98 -48.55
C ASP A 140 -12.48 -17.40 -49.20
#